data_AF-X1IUI8-F1
#
_entry.id   AF-X1IUI8-F1
#
_cell.length_a   1.000
_cell.length_b   1.000
_cell.length_c   1.000
_cell.angle_alpha   90.00
_cell.angle_beta   90.00
_cell.angle_gamma   90.00
#
_symmetry.space_group_name_H-M   'P 1'
#
loop_
_entity.id
_entity.type
_entity.pdbx_description
1 polymer ?
#
loop_
_entity_poly.entity_id
_entity_poly.type
_entity_poly.pdbx_seq_one_letter_code
_entity_poly.pdbx_strand_id
1 'polypeptide(L)'
;MYNACKTGNPERILSYNFWVLPITTPWIDFFTGEGCNNQFKPIIDQIIPHGAGKGLQNHSMFPIDDGQRWWNKDLNYDMKGPDFRTEDLITLIKGSMEHGVPITLNVNIYQDGSWNNETLEQLKEIREAVFPLHLGR
;
A
#
# COMPACT_ATOMS: atom_id res chain seq x y z
N MET A 1 4.16 19.24 -13.66
CA MET A 1 3.61 18.64 -12.43
C MET A 1 4.70 18.28 -11.43
N TYR A 2 5.67 17.42 -11.76
CA TYR A 2 6.74 17.01 -10.84
C TYR A 2 7.46 18.16 -10.12
N ASN A 3 8.00 19.15 -10.85
CA ASN A 3 8.68 20.30 -10.23
C ASN A 3 7.75 21.11 -9.31
N ALA A 4 6.48 21.24 -9.68
CA ALA A 4 5.48 21.90 -8.82
C ALA A 4 5.23 21.07 -7.55
N CYS A 5 5.14 19.75 -7.67
CA CYS A 5 5.04 18.83 -6.53
C CYS A 5 6.30 18.83 -5.66
N LYS A 6 7.48 19.23 -6.15
CA LYS A 6 8.68 19.39 -5.33
C LYS A 6 8.81 20.79 -4.70
N THR A 7 7.93 21.73 -5.05
CA THR A 7 7.96 23.09 -4.49
C THR A 7 7.60 23.06 -3.01
N GLY A 8 8.42 23.73 -2.18
CA GLY A 8 8.29 23.76 -0.72
C GLY A 8 8.79 22.52 0.01
N ASN A 9 9.02 21.40 -0.70
CA ASN A 9 9.68 20.21 -0.16
C ASN A 9 10.36 19.40 -1.29
N PRO A 10 11.67 19.60 -1.54
CA PRO A 10 12.40 18.89 -2.59
C PRO A 10 12.55 17.38 -2.30
N GLU A 11 12.44 16.95 -1.05
CA GLU A 11 12.55 15.54 -0.64
C GLU A 11 11.23 14.77 -0.76
N ARG A 12 10.14 15.42 -1.20
CA ARG A 12 8.83 14.76 -1.36
C ARG A 12 8.92 13.64 -2.38
N ILE A 13 8.73 12.39 -1.95
CA ILE A 13 8.61 11.24 -2.85
C ILE A 13 7.29 11.26 -3.63
N LEU A 14 7.35 10.96 -4.93
CA LEU A 14 6.26 11.06 -5.88
C LEU A 14 6.15 9.79 -6.72
N SER A 15 4.92 9.40 -7.03
CA SER A 15 4.62 8.40 -8.04
C SER A 15 3.45 8.90 -8.90
N TYR A 16 3.38 8.40 -10.13
CA TYR A 16 2.30 8.70 -11.07
C TYR A 16 1.69 7.39 -11.52
N ASN A 17 0.43 7.23 -11.18
CA ASN A 17 -0.34 6.06 -11.54
C ASN A 17 -1.08 6.31 -12.86
N PHE A 18 -0.72 5.58 -13.91
CA PHE A 18 -1.46 5.56 -15.17
C PHE A 18 -2.50 4.41 -15.19
N TRP A 19 -3.13 4.21 -14.03
CA TRP A 19 -4.02 3.09 -13.75
C TRP A 19 -3.31 1.74 -13.98
N VAL A 20 -4.00 0.72 -14.49
CA VAL A 20 -3.41 -0.63 -14.70
C VAL A 20 -2.29 -0.68 -15.74
N LEU A 21 -2.03 0.41 -16.48
CA LEU A 21 -1.00 0.43 -17.51
C LEU A 21 0.38 0.64 -16.89
N PRO A 22 1.39 -0.17 -17.28
CA PRO A 22 2.74 -0.04 -16.76
C PRO A 22 3.49 1.10 -17.48
N ILE A 23 2.97 2.33 -17.37
CA ILE A 23 3.60 3.52 -17.94
C ILE A 23 4.42 4.18 -16.86
N THR A 24 5.74 4.20 -17.05
CA THR A 24 6.66 4.94 -16.20
C THR A 24 7.14 6.20 -16.90
N THR A 25 7.56 7.18 -16.10
CA THR A 25 8.13 8.43 -16.59
C THR A 25 9.41 8.73 -15.82
N PRO A 26 10.30 9.59 -16.32
CA PRO A 26 11.47 10.04 -15.55
C PRO A 26 11.12 10.87 -14.30
N TRP A 27 9.83 11.15 -14.07
CA TRP A 27 9.34 12.06 -13.03
C TRP A 27 8.62 11.31 -11.90
N ILE A 28 9.07 10.10 -11.56
CA ILE A 28 8.59 9.33 -10.41
C ILE A 28 9.78 8.83 -9.61
N ASP A 29 9.61 8.77 -8.30
CA ASP A 29 10.63 8.32 -7.37
C ASP A 29 10.45 6.81 -7.03
N PHE A 30 9.23 6.28 -7.18
CA PHE A 30 8.91 4.86 -6.95
C PHE A 30 7.76 4.37 -7.85
N PHE A 31 7.65 3.07 -8.02
CA PHE A 31 6.59 2.42 -8.80
C PHE A 31 5.26 2.41 -8.02
N THR A 32 4.11 2.78 -8.60
CA THR A 32 2.87 2.96 -7.82
C THR A 32 2.26 1.66 -7.28
N GLY A 33 2.52 0.52 -7.93
CA GLY A 33 2.15 -0.79 -7.39
C GLY A 33 0.66 -1.08 -7.23
N GLU A 34 -0.23 -0.34 -7.90
CA GLU A 34 -1.70 -0.55 -7.82
C GLU A 34 -2.05 -2.00 -8.20
N GLY A 35 -2.78 -2.69 -7.33
CA GLY A 35 -3.28 -4.05 -7.56
C GLY A 35 -2.20 -5.14 -7.58
N CYS A 36 -0.97 -4.81 -7.20
CA CYS A 36 0.12 -5.77 -7.18
C CYS A 36 0.09 -6.60 -5.88
N ASN A 37 -0.07 -7.92 -6.02
CA ASN A 37 0.14 -8.98 -5.03
C ASN A 37 -1.02 -9.41 -4.12
N ASN A 38 -1.97 -10.16 -4.69
CA ASN A 38 -2.96 -10.94 -3.93
C ASN A 38 -2.44 -12.35 -3.52
N GLN A 39 -1.15 -12.64 -3.71
CA GLN A 39 -0.57 -13.94 -3.37
C GLN A 39 0.08 -13.97 -1.98
N PHE A 40 0.16 -12.81 -1.30
CA PHE A 40 0.75 -12.65 0.04
C PHE A 40 2.19 -13.17 0.16
N LYS A 41 2.89 -13.29 -0.96
CA LYS A 41 4.31 -13.63 -0.99
C LYS A 41 5.14 -12.37 -0.80
N PRO A 42 6.15 -12.35 0.08
CA PRO A 42 7.08 -11.23 0.20
C PRO A 42 7.66 -10.79 -1.14
N ILE A 43 7.74 -9.47 -1.34
CA ILE A 43 8.43 -8.88 -2.48
C ILE A 43 9.90 -8.68 -2.09
N ILE A 44 10.80 -9.37 -2.78
CA ILE A 44 12.22 -9.44 -2.38
C ILE A 44 13.13 -8.48 -3.15
N ASP A 45 12.66 -7.96 -4.28
CA ASP A 45 13.41 -7.01 -5.10
C ASP A 45 13.09 -5.58 -4.68
N GLN A 46 13.99 -4.95 -3.92
CA GLN A 46 13.88 -3.52 -3.55
C GLN A 46 13.78 -2.63 -4.79
N ILE A 47 14.63 -2.90 -5.78
CA ILE A 47 14.67 -2.19 -7.06
C ILE A 47 14.19 -3.15 -8.14
N ILE A 48 13.19 -2.72 -8.93
CA ILE A 48 12.57 -3.58 -9.93
C ILE A 48 13.62 -3.97 -10.99
N PRO A 49 13.85 -5.28 -11.25
CA PRO A 49 14.93 -5.71 -12.13
C PRO A 49 14.57 -5.69 -13.63
N HIS A 50 13.28 -5.77 -13.97
CA HIS A 50 12.82 -5.88 -15.35
C HIS A 50 11.43 -5.23 -15.58
N GLY A 51 11.04 -5.08 -16.86
CA GLY A 51 9.76 -4.49 -17.23
C GLY A 51 9.74 -2.96 -17.12
N ALA A 52 8.54 -2.38 -17.21
CA ALA A 52 8.41 -0.92 -17.27
C ALA A 52 8.84 -0.20 -15.98
N GLY A 53 8.73 -0.87 -14.84
CA GLY A 53 9.18 -0.37 -13.54
C GLY A 53 10.69 -0.44 -13.33
N LYS A 54 11.46 -1.01 -14.27
CA LYS A 54 12.88 -1.31 -14.08
C LYS A 54 13.67 -0.10 -13.56
N GLY A 55 14.43 -0.32 -12.49
CA GLY A 55 15.28 0.70 -11.86
C GLY A 55 14.57 1.60 -10.85
N LEU A 56 13.25 1.45 -10.66
CA LEU A 56 12.51 2.18 -9.62
C LEU A 56 12.48 1.39 -8.31
N GLN A 57 12.34 2.12 -7.20
CA GLN A 57 11.95 1.55 -5.92
C GLN A 57 10.62 0.82 -6.08
N ASN A 58 10.62 -0.45 -5.71
CA ASN A 58 9.46 -1.31 -5.75
C ASN A 58 8.50 -0.94 -4.61
N HIS A 59 7.21 -1.15 -4.86
CA HIS A 59 6.13 -0.84 -3.93
C HIS A 59 4.87 -1.57 -4.42
N SER A 60 4.00 -1.92 -3.48
CA SER A 60 2.72 -2.55 -3.74
C SER A 60 1.64 -1.86 -2.95
N MET A 61 0.48 -1.68 -3.58
CA MET A 61 -0.70 -1.08 -2.97
C MET A 61 -1.96 -1.80 -3.43
N PHE A 62 -2.80 -2.18 -2.47
CA PHE A 62 -4.06 -2.87 -2.74
C PHE A 62 -5.08 -2.64 -1.62
N PRO A 63 -6.38 -2.67 -1.93
CA PRO A 63 -7.45 -2.60 -0.94
C PRO A 63 -7.57 -3.89 -0.15
N ILE A 64 -7.84 -3.78 1.15
CA ILE A 64 -7.96 -4.94 2.05
C ILE A 64 -9.38 -5.24 2.53
N ASP A 65 -10.32 -4.35 2.25
CA ASP A 65 -11.71 -4.41 2.74
C ASP A 65 -12.73 -4.59 1.61
N ASP A 66 -13.89 -5.13 1.98
CA ASP A 66 -15.16 -5.03 1.25
C ASP A 66 -15.10 -5.41 -0.23
N GLY A 67 -14.67 -6.65 -0.51
CA GLY A 67 -14.50 -7.14 -1.87
C GLY A 67 -13.42 -6.38 -2.65
N GLN A 68 -12.35 -5.95 -1.98
CA GLN A 68 -11.24 -5.19 -2.56
C GLN A 68 -11.69 -3.89 -3.23
N ARG A 69 -12.61 -3.15 -2.59
CA ARG A 69 -13.02 -1.82 -3.05
C ARG A 69 -11.97 -0.77 -2.67
N TRP A 70 -11.65 0.12 -3.61
CA TRP A 70 -10.70 1.22 -3.38
C TRP A 70 -11.29 2.40 -2.59
N TRP A 71 -12.58 2.66 -2.73
CA TRP A 71 -13.30 3.69 -1.98
C TRP A 71 -14.78 3.34 -1.87
N ASN A 72 -15.43 3.87 -0.84
CA ASN A 72 -16.88 3.80 -0.71
C ASN A 72 -17.53 5.00 -1.45
N LYS A 73 -18.34 4.71 -2.47
CA LYS A 73 -19.09 5.71 -3.25
C LYS A 73 -20.60 5.69 -2.98
N ASP A 74 -21.09 4.65 -2.31
CA ASP A 74 -22.51 4.37 -2.19
C ASP A 74 -23.02 4.97 -0.86
N LEU A 75 -24.06 5.81 -0.95
CA LEU A 75 -24.66 6.46 0.21
C LEU A 75 -25.24 5.42 1.18
N ASN A 76 -24.94 5.58 2.48
CA ASN A 76 -25.42 4.69 3.55
C ASN A 76 -25.09 3.19 3.33
N TYR A 77 -24.01 2.91 2.61
CA TYR A 77 -23.56 1.54 2.41
C TYR A 77 -22.92 0.97 3.67
N ASP A 78 -23.40 -0.20 4.08
CA ASP A 78 -22.85 -0.97 5.18
C ASP A 78 -21.59 -1.71 4.70
N MET A 79 -20.42 -1.21 5.11
CA MET A 79 -19.14 -1.73 4.66
C MET A 79 -18.78 -3.03 5.36
N LYS A 80 -18.40 -4.03 4.56
CA LYS A 80 -17.83 -5.26 5.10
C LYS A 80 -16.42 -5.00 5.64
N GLY A 81 -16.01 -5.83 6.60
CA GLY A 81 -14.66 -5.83 7.14
C GLY A 81 -13.60 -6.36 6.17
N PRO A 82 -12.43 -6.76 6.69
CA PRO A 82 -11.31 -7.25 5.88
C PRO A 82 -11.65 -8.49 5.07
N ASP A 83 -11.18 -8.54 3.82
CA ASP A 83 -11.27 -9.72 2.95
C ASP A 83 -10.10 -10.69 3.16
N PHE A 84 -9.03 -10.23 3.78
CA PHE A 84 -7.78 -10.97 3.90
C PHE A 84 -7.49 -11.37 5.34
N ARG A 85 -6.77 -12.48 5.49
CA ARG A 85 -6.31 -12.95 6.79
C ARG A 85 -5.22 -12.04 7.31
N THR A 86 -5.26 -11.76 8.61
CA THR A 86 -4.23 -10.96 9.29
C THR A 86 -2.84 -11.57 9.11
N GLU A 87 -2.70 -12.89 9.21
CA GLU A 87 -1.39 -13.56 9.10
C GLU A 87 -0.75 -13.39 7.71
N ASP A 88 -1.56 -13.45 6.65
CA ASP A 88 -1.10 -13.32 5.28
C ASP A 88 -0.54 -11.91 5.02
N LEU A 89 -1.22 -10.89 5.54
CA LEU A 89 -0.74 -9.50 5.51
C LEU A 89 0.55 -9.33 6.32
N ILE A 90 0.64 -9.93 7.52
CA ILE A 90 1.86 -9.89 8.34
C ILE A 90 3.04 -10.52 7.59
N THR A 91 2.85 -11.69 6.99
CA THR A 91 3.89 -12.39 6.23
C THR A 91 4.38 -11.55 5.06
N LEU A 92 3.45 -11.00 4.27
CA LEU A 92 3.78 -10.11 3.16
C LEU A 92 4.56 -8.88 3.62
N ILE A 93 4.06 -8.18 4.64
CA ILE A 93 4.62 -6.90 5.11
C ILE A 93 6.00 -7.12 5.71
N LYS A 94 6.16 -8.10 6.62
CA LYS A 94 7.45 -8.38 7.27
C LYS A 94 8.50 -8.77 6.24
N GLY A 95 8.19 -9.74 5.39
CA GLY A 95 9.15 -10.20 4.40
C GLY A 95 9.51 -9.09 3.40
N SER A 96 8.54 -8.32 2.93
CA SER A 96 8.83 -7.21 2.01
C SER A 96 9.66 -6.10 2.69
N MET A 97 9.38 -5.83 3.97
CA MET A 97 10.13 -4.85 4.77
C MET A 97 11.59 -5.26 4.99
N GLU A 98 11.88 -6.55 5.20
CA GLU A 98 13.26 -7.07 5.28
C GLU A 98 14.06 -6.80 4.01
N HIS A 99 13.37 -6.69 2.88
CA HIS A 99 13.94 -6.37 1.57
C HIS A 99 13.77 -4.89 1.17
N GLY A 100 13.38 -4.01 2.10
CA GLY A 100 13.24 -2.57 1.82
C GLY A 100 12.10 -2.22 0.86
N VAL A 101 11.09 -3.09 0.72
CA VAL A 101 9.93 -2.87 -0.14
C VAL A 101 8.73 -2.41 0.71
N PRO A 102 8.27 -1.16 0.57
CA PRO A 102 7.07 -0.69 1.26
C PRO A 102 5.80 -1.30 0.68
N ILE A 103 4.85 -1.59 1.56
CA ILE A 103 3.50 -2.06 1.22
C ILE A 103 2.49 -1.03 1.75
N THR A 104 1.54 -0.61 0.91
CA THR A 104 0.44 0.27 1.29
C THR A 104 -0.86 -0.52 1.30
N LEU A 105 -1.49 -0.62 2.47
CA LEU A 105 -2.84 -1.17 2.58
C LEU A 105 -3.86 -0.06 2.39
N ASN A 106 -4.69 -0.15 1.36
CA ASN A 106 -5.80 0.77 1.17
C ASN A 106 -6.99 0.28 2.00
N VAL A 107 -7.50 1.15 2.88
CA VAL A 107 -8.64 0.86 3.77
C VAL A 107 -9.84 1.65 3.29
N ASN A 108 -11.02 1.03 3.34
CA ASN A 108 -12.24 1.78 3.10
C ASN A 108 -12.61 2.59 4.35
N ILE A 109 -13.25 3.73 4.12
CA ILE A 109 -13.80 4.59 5.16
C ILE A 109 -15.28 4.84 4.90
N TYR A 110 -16.06 4.98 5.97
CA TYR A 110 -17.44 5.44 5.89
C TYR A 110 -17.49 6.91 5.48
N GLN A 111 -18.66 7.36 5.04
CA GLN A 111 -18.85 8.75 4.57
C GLN A 111 -18.72 9.79 5.70
N ASP A 112 -18.86 9.37 6.95
CA ASP A 112 -18.59 10.19 8.13
C ASP A 112 -17.10 10.20 8.53
N GLY A 113 -16.24 9.53 7.75
CA GLY A 113 -14.80 9.39 8.00
C GLY A 113 -14.45 8.31 9.03
N SER A 114 -15.43 7.57 9.55
CA SER A 114 -15.17 6.45 10.45
C SER A 114 -14.67 5.21 9.71
N TRP A 115 -14.19 4.23 10.47
CA TRP A 115 -13.56 3.00 9.97
C TRP A 115 -14.45 1.81 10.31
N ASN A 116 -14.33 0.73 9.55
CA ASN A 116 -14.86 -0.55 10.02
C ASN A 116 -14.05 -1.03 11.24
N ASN A 117 -14.74 -1.44 12.31
CA ASN A 117 -14.08 -1.84 13.57
C ASN A 117 -13.22 -3.09 13.39
N GLU A 118 -13.63 -4.06 12.58
CA GLU A 118 -12.86 -5.28 12.32
C GLU A 118 -11.56 -4.97 11.57
N THR A 119 -11.62 -4.05 10.58
CA THR A 119 -10.43 -3.54 9.88
C THR A 119 -9.49 -2.84 10.85
N LEU A 120 -10.02 -2.01 11.76
CA LEU A 120 -9.20 -1.33 12.75
C LEU A 120 -8.49 -2.32 13.70
N GLU A 121 -9.18 -3.37 14.15
CA GLU A 121 -8.55 -4.41 14.98
C GLU A 121 -7.47 -5.19 14.21
N GLN A 122 -7.73 -5.57 12.96
CA GLN A 122 -6.71 -6.22 12.11
C GLN A 122 -5.45 -5.36 11.97
N LEU A 123 -5.60 -4.04 11.76
CA LEU A 123 -4.45 -3.14 11.64
C LEU A 123 -3.67 -2.98 12.95
N LYS A 124 -4.35 -3.04 14.10
CA LYS A 124 -3.68 -3.07 15.42
C LYS A 124 -2.86 -4.35 15.57
N GLU A 125 -3.42 -5.51 15.23
CA GLU A 125 -2.71 -6.79 15.26
C GLU A 125 -1.48 -6.79 14.33
N ILE A 126 -1.65 -6.28 13.10
CA ILE A 126 -0.54 -6.11 12.15
C ILE A 126 0.54 -5.20 12.76
N ARG A 127 0.15 -4.06 13.32
CA ARG A 127 1.10 -3.12 13.94
C ARG A 127 1.89 -3.79 15.06
N GLU A 128 1.24 -4.49 15.96
CA GLU A 128 1.90 -5.19 17.07
C GLU A 128 2.86 -6.28 16.58
N ALA A 129 2.46 -7.02 15.55
CA ALA A 129 3.28 -8.08 14.99
C ALA A 129 4.49 -7.53 14.23
N VAL A 130 4.31 -6.50 13.40
CA VAL A 130 5.34 -5.93 12.50
C VAL A 130 6.28 -4.98 13.26
N PHE A 131 5.73 -4.17 14.16
CA PHE A 131 6.45 -3.17 14.94
C PHE A 131 6.24 -3.39 16.44
N PRO A 132 6.73 -4.50 17.01
CA PRO A 132 6.61 -4.73 18.44
C PRO A 132 7.21 -3.55 19.20
N LEU A 133 6.59 -3.18 20.32
CA LEU A 133 6.84 -2.00 21.18
C LEU A 133 8.28 -1.87 21.75
N HIS A 134 9.30 -2.47 21.14
CA HIS A 134 10.68 -2.59 21.64
C HIS A 134 11.76 -2.06 20.67
N LEU A 135 11.41 -1.22 19.70
CA LEU A 135 12.42 -0.48 18.95
C LEU A 135 12.23 1.01 19.15
N GLY A 136 12.60 1.47 20.35
CA GLY A 136 13.10 2.82 20.53
C GLY A 136 14.32 2.99 19.63
N ARG A 137 14.17 3.83 18.60
CA ARG A 137 15.26 4.61 18.04
C ARG A 137 15.06 6.04 18.50
#